data_AF-A0A9W9QVI1-F1
#
_entry.id   AF-A0A9W9QVI1-F1
#
_cell.length_a   1.000
_cell.length_b   1.000
_cell.length_c   1.000
_cell.angle_alpha   90.00
_cell.angle_beta   90.00
_cell.angle_gamma   90.00
#
_symmetry.space_group_name_H-M   'P 1'
#
loop_
_entity.id
_entity.type
_entity.pdbx_description
1 polymer ?
#
loop_
_entity_poly.entity_id
_entity_poly.type
_entity_poly.pdbx_seq_one_letter_code
_entity_poly.pdbx_strand_id
1 'polypeptide(L)'
;MCTKGPPRGEVTTLHGLNAYTALPSDAPHRGIIIIVPDAFGWEFVNNRILADSYAEKGKYLVYLPDFMDGHAAPVSMLANTKELLRTDGLTTWLTKPYYLASVMTQIIPFKMYNSFEASWPIVSDFFKSVRENEGSELPIYGAGFCWGGKHIVNLGFGDIESNGKPLISAGFTGHPSFLEIPSEIEKIKIPISFALGDKDMVIKPPQIKQIQQVFEMENKSEKGEADEAENQALDWFERHPSL
;
A
#
# COMPACT_ATOMS: atom_id res chain seq x y z
N MET A 1 -12.66 10.19 -5.82
CA MET A 1 -14.10 10.18 -5.48
C MET A 1 -14.21 10.56 -4.00
N CYS A 2 -14.63 11.80 -3.66
CA CYS A 2 -14.63 12.28 -2.27
C CYS A 2 -15.92 11.83 -1.55
N THR A 3 -15.80 10.95 -0.57
CA THR A 3 -16.88 10.62 0.37
C THR A 3 -16.82 11.58 1.55
N LYS A 4 -17.83 12.46 1.71
CA LYS A 4 -17.96 13.37 2.86
C LYS A 4 -18.86 12.70 3.92
N GLY A 5 -18.33 12.43 5.11
CA GLY A 5 -19.05 11.90 6.29
C GLY A 5 -18.08 11.61 7.44
N PRO A 6 -18.54 11.57 8.71
CA PRO A 6 -17.69 11.16 9.84
C PRO A 6 -17.32 9.67 9.74
N PRO A 7 -16.18 9.24 10.32
CA PRO A 7 -15.81 7.83 10.42
C PRO A 7 -16.91 7.01 11.10
N ARG A 8 -17.27 5.83 10.55
CA ARG A 8 -18.37 4.96 11.03
C ARG A 8 -17.93 3.62 11.64
N GLY A 9 -16.70 3.21 11.36
CA GLY A 9 -16.07 2.03 11.96
C GLY A 9 -15.73 2.21 13.44
N GLU A 10 -15.19 1.14 14.03
CA GLU A 10 -14.90 1.04 15.45
C GLU A 10 -13.41 0.88 15.71
N VAL A 11 -12.94 1.33 16.87
CA VAL A 11 -11.57 1.10 17.31
C VAL A 11 -11.54 -0.16 18.15
N THR A 12 -10.78 -1.16 17.71
CA THR A 12 -10.64 -2.47 18.36
C THR A 12 -9.16 -2.83 18.49
N THR A 13 -8.81 -3.61 19.51
CA THR A 13 -7.49 -4.25 19.56
C THR A 13 -7.51 -5.52 18.73
N LEU A 14 -6.67 -5.61 17.71
CA LEU A 14 -6.57 -6.74 16.79
C LEU A 14 -5.10 -7.15 16.65
N HIS A 15 -4.81 -8.42 16.93
CA HIS A 15 -3.45 -8.99 16.88
C HIS A 15 -2.39 -8.15 17.60
N GLY A 16 -2.75 -7.57 18.74
CA GLY A 16 -1.86 -6.76 19.58
C GLY A 16 -1.76 -5.27 19.19
N LEU A 17 -2.40 -4.84 18.09
CA LEU A 17 -2.41 -3.44 17.66
C LEU A 17 -3.79 -2.82 17.86
N ASN A 18 -3.83 -1.52 18.16
CA ASN A 18 -5.06 -0.76 17.96
C ASN A 18 -5.35 -0.68 16.46
N ALA A 19 -6.59 -0.94 16.06
CA ALA A 19 -7.00 -0.90 14.67
C ALA A 19 -8.38 -0.25 14.56
N TYR A 20 -8.52 0.60 13.55
CA TYR A 20 -9.83 1.03 13.10
C TYR A 20 -10.40 -0.03 12.15
N THR A 21 -11.55 -0.58 12.51
CA THR A 21 -12.23 -1.67 11.80
C THR A 21 -13.52 -1.14 11.19
N ALA A 22 -13.63 -1.22 9.86
CA ALA A 22 -14.84 -0.86 9.14
C ALA A 22 -15.48 -2.14 8.56
N LEU A 23 -16.71 -2.43 9.00
CA LEU A 23 -17.53 -3.52 8.46
C LEU A 23 -18.47 -2.99 7.38
N PRO A 24 -18.72 -3.76 6.31
CA PRO A 24 -19.77 -3.42 5.36
C PRO A 24 -21.15 -3.59 6.00
N SER A 25 -22.12 -2.77 5.59
CA SER A 25 -23.48 -2.82 6.13
C SER A 25 -24.20 -4.16 5.89
N ASP A 26 -23.79 -4.91 4.86
CA ASP A 26 -24.39 -6.19 4.47
C ASP A 26 -23.36 -7.34 4.55
N ALA A 27 -23.78 -8.48 5.11
CA ALA A 27 -23.04 -9.75 5.03
C ALA A 27 -23.53 -10.61 3.84
N PRO A 28 -22.68 -11.46 3.22
CA PRO A 28 -21.25 -11.67 3.48
C PRO A 28 -20.32 -10.67 2.76
N HIS A 29 -19.10 -10.48 3.29
CA HIS A 29 -18.06 -9.66 2.66
C HIS A 29 -17.17 -10.47 1.71
N ARG A 30 -16.57 -9.80 0.72
CA ARG A 30 -15.80 -10.41 -0.38
C ARG A 30 -14.38 -10.82 0.00
N GLY A 31 -13.89 -10.32 1.13
CA GLY A 31 -12.51 -10.48 1.57
C GLY A 31 -12.15 -9.46 2.65
N ILE A 32 -10.86 -9.34 2.92
CA ILE A 32 -10.29 -8.42 3.90
C ILE A 32 -9.36 -7.43 3.19
N ILE A 33 -9.49 -6.15 3.46
CA ILE A 33 -8.51 -5.12 3.06
C ILE A 33 -7.78 -4.66 4.31
N ILE A 34 -6.45 -4.68 4.27
CA ILE A 34 -5.61 -4.09 5.31
C ILE A 34 -4.94 -2.84 4.74
N ILE A 35 -5.22 -1.69 5.34
CA ILE A 35 -4.65 -0.41 4.95
C ILE A 35 -3.35 -0.19 5.73
N VAL A 36 -2.25 0.00 5.01
CA VAL A 36 -1.01 0.53 5.57
C VAL A 36 -1.00 2.04 5.31
N PRO A 37 -1.18 2.87 6.35
CA PRO A 37 -1.50 4.28 6.18
C PRO A 37 -0.35 5.11 5.62
N ASP A 38 -0.66 6.36 5.30
CA ASP A 38 0.35 7.41 5.11
C ASP A 38 1.04 7.78 6.43
N ALA A 39 2.00 8.71 6.34
CA ALA A 39 2.80 9.17 7.47
C ALA A 39 1.99 9.70 8.67
N PHE A 40 0.71 10.06 8.48
CA PHE A 40 -0.15 10.60 9.54
C PHE A 40 -0.88 9.51 10.33
N GLY A 41 -0.68 8.25 9.96
CA GLY A 41 -1.14 7.10 10.73
C GLY A 41 -2.63 6.84 10.66
N TRP A 42 -3.06 5.87 11.46
CA TRP A 42 -4.41 5.31 11.45
C TRP A 42 -5.49 6.23 12.06
N GLU A 43 -5.08 7.21 12.89
CA GLU A 43 -5.99 8.22 13.45
C GLU A 43 -6.33 9.32 12.46
N PHE A 44 -5.56 9.45 11.37
CA PHE A 44 -5.82 10.46 10.36
C PHE A 44 -7.17 10.21 9.70
N VAL A 45 -8.07 11.20 9.80
CA VAL A 45 -9.48 11.09 9.37
C VAL A 45 -9.62 10.63 7.92
N ASN A 46 -8.72 11.07 7.03
CA ASN A 46 -8.77 10.67 5.62
C ASN A 46 -8.55 9.15 5.44
N ASN A 47 -7.68 8.54 6.23
CA ASN A 47 -7.43 7.10 6.18
C ASN A 47 -8.67 6.32 6.68
N ARG A 48 -9.34 6.80 7.73
CA ARG A 48 -10.59 6.19 8.24
C ARG A 48 -11.77 6.33 7.28
N ILE A 49 -11.93 7.49 6.65
CA ILE A 49 -12.95 7.71 5.61
C ILE A 49 -12.70 6.78 4.41
N LEU A 50 -11.44 6.55 4.07
CA LEU A 50 -11.09 5.63 3.00
C LEU A 50 -11.45 4.18 3.38
N ALA A 51 -11.17 3.77 4.61
CA ALA A 51 -11.57 2.46 5.13
C ALA A 51 -13.09 2.26 5.04
N ASP A 52 -13.88 3.24 5.48
CA ASP A 52 -15.34 3.19 5.38
C ASP A 52 -15.81 3.10 3.92
N SER A 53 -15.16 3.84 3.00
CA SER A 53 -15.53 3.78 1.58
C SER A 53 -15.20 2.43 0.96
N TYR A 54 -14.11 1.78 1.36
CA TYR A 54 -13.77 0.43 0.92
C TYR A 54 -14.72 -0.62 1.48
N ALA A 55 -15.13 -0.46 2.74
CA ALA A 55 -16.11 -1.33 3.36
C ALA A 55 -17.45 -1.25 2.63
N GLU A 56 -18.06 -0.06 2.52
CA GLU A 56 -19.41 0.08 1.96
C GLU A 56 -19.47 -0.19 0.45
N LYS A 57 -18.56 0.42 -0.33
CA LYS A 57 -18.65 0.33 -1.79
C LYS A 57 -18.05 -0.96 -2.32
N GLY A 58 -17.00 -1.44 -1.68
CA GLY A 58 -16.27 -2.64 -2.09
C GLY A 58 -16.85 -3.92 -1.51
N LYS A 59 -17.65 -3.83 -0.43
CA LYS A 59 -18.14 -4.96 0.36
C LYS A 59 -16.99 -5.79 0.96
N TYR A 60 -16.03 -5.11 1.59
CA TYR A 60 -14.89 -5.73 2.26
C TYR A 60 -14.92 -5.48 3.76
N LEU A 61 -14.39 -6.40 4.55
CA LEU A 61 -13.95 -6.07 5.91
C LEU A 61 -12.66 -5.28 5.81
N VAL A 62 -12.55 -4.13 6.46
CA VAL A 62 -11.38 -3.27 6.34
C VAL A 62 -10.73 -3.03 7.69
N TYR A 63 -9.44 -3.32 7.77
CA TYR A 63 -8.59 -3.03 8.92
C TYR A 63 -7.65 -1.88 8.60
N LEU A 64 -7.53 -0.95 9.52
CA LEU A 64 -6.56 0.15 9.49
C LEU A 64 -5.81 0.15 10.85
N PRO A 65 -4.75 -0.66 10.97
CA PRO A 65 -3.99 -0.83 12.21
C PRO A 65 -3.01 0.31 12.48
N ASP A 66 -2.67 0.50 13.75
CA ASP A 66 -1.60 1.39 14.21
C ASP A 66 -0.22 0.75 13.98
N PHE A 67 0.24 0.74 12.74
CA PHE A 67 1.58 0.25 12.41
C PHE A 67 2.71 1.16 12.87
N MET A 68 2.40 2.36 13.35
CA MET A 68 3.38 3.36 13.77
C MET A 68 3.57 3.40 15.28
N ASP A 69 2.79 2.62 16.04
CA ASP A 69 2.85 2.51 17.50
C ASP A 69 2.87 3.90 18.17
N GLY A 70 1.96 4.78 17.77
CA GLY A 70 1.89 6.16 18.27
C GLY A 70 2.95 7.14 17.76
N HIS A 71 3.87 6.71 16.89
CA HIS A 71 4.93 7.56 16.32
C HIS A 71 4.59 8.12 14.94
N ALA A 72 3.31 8.30 14.63
CA ALA A 72 2.86 8.94 13.40
C ALA A 72 3.31 10.41 13.32
N ALA A 73 3.54 10.90 12.10
CA ALA A 73 3.81 12.31 11.88
C ALA A 73 2.57 13.14 12.23
N PRO A 74 2.71 14.28 12.92
CA PRO A 74 1.57 15.13 13.22
C PRO A 74 1.03 15.79 11.94
N VAL A 75 -0.29 15.93 11.84
CA VAL A 75 -0.97 16.51 10.65
C VAL A 75 -0.52 17.96 10.37
N SER A 76 -0.05 18.69 11.39
CA SER A 76 0.57 20.02 11.24
C SER A 76 1.74 20.02 10.25
N MET A 77 2.40 18.88 10.06
CA MET A 77 3.48 18.73 9.10
C MET A 77 3.02 19.06 7.68
N LEU A 78 1.77 18.77 7.30
CA LEU A 78 1.23 19.16 5.98
C LEU A 78 1.20 20.67 5.81
N ALA A 79 0.69 21.40 6.81
CA ALA A 79 0.62 22.85 6.78
C ALA A 79 2.03 23.46 6.72
N ASN A 80 2.94 22.96 7.55
CA ASN A 80 4.32 23.47 7.60
C ASN A 80 5.09 23.16 6.32
N THR A 81 4.88 22.00 5.71
CA THR A 81 5.51 21.62 4.45
C THR A 81 4.98 22.48 3.29
N LYS A 82 3.67 22.77 3.27
CA LYS A 82 3.08 23.69 2.29
C LYS A 82 3.70 25.09 2.37
N GLU A 83 3.85 25.63 3.57
CA GLU A 83 4.49 26.94 3.77
C GLU A 83 5.99 26.92 3.44
N LEU A 84 6.69 25.82 3.71
CA LEU A 84 8.09 25.65 3.33
C LEU A 84 8.29 25.64 1.81
N LEU A 85 7.36 25.01 1.08
CA LEU A 85 7.38 24.92 -0.38
C LEU A 85 6.86 26.19 -1.07
N ARG A 86 6.28 27.14 -0.34
CA ARG A 86 5.87 28.44 -0.88
C ARG A 86 7.09 29.20 -1.43
N THR A 87 6.92 29.89 -2.56
CA THR A 87 7.99 30.63 -3.26
C THR A 87 7.62 32.09 -3.58
N ASP A 88 6.49 32.56 -3.09
CA ASP A 88 5.95 33.89 -3.34
C ASP A 88 6.41 34.92 -2.29
N GLY A 89 7.28 35.84 -2.70
CA GLY A 89 7.60 37.07 -1.96
C GLY A 89 8.76 36.99 -0.96
N LEU A 90 9.29 38.16 -0.60
CA LEU A 90 10.44 38.33 0.32
C LEU A 90 10.15 37.84 1.75
N THR A 91 8.89 37.90 2.20
CA THR A 91 8.46 37.39 3.52
C THR A 91 8.65 35.89 3.65
N THR A 92 8.51 35.16 2.55
CA THR A 92 8.69 33.70 2.49
C THR A 92 10.15 33.29 2.70
N TRP A 93 11.12 34.11 2.27
CA TRP A 93 12.53 33.87 2.56
C TRP A 93 12.83 33.98 4.06
N LEU A 94 12.19 34.91 4.78
CA LEU A 94 12.36 35.10 6.22
C LEU A 94 11.73 33.96 7.05
N THR A 95 10.58 33.44 6.64
CA THR A 95 9.87 32.37 7.39
C THR A 95 10.38 30.96 7.06
N LYS A 96 11.10 30.78 5.95
CA LYS A 96 11.63 29.49 5.49
C LYS A 96 12.48 28.76 6.53
N PRO A 97 13.45 29.41 7.22
CA PRO A 97 14.24 28.72 8.26
C PRO A 97 13.38 28.19 9.40
N TYR A 98 12.34 28.93 9.81
CA TYR A 98 11.40 28.49 10.85
C TYR A 98 10.61 27.25 10.40
N TYR A 99 10.00 27.29 9.22
CA TYR A 99 9.24 26.15 8.70
C TYR A 99 10.14 24.95 8.41
N LEU A 100 11.37 25.19 7.93
CA LEU A 100 12.36 24.13 7.74
C LEU A 100 12.69 23.45 9.07
N ALA A 101 13.05 24.22 10.10
CA ALA A 101 13.32 23.68 11.43
C ALA A 101 12.10 22.90 11.98
N SER A 102 10.90 23.48 11.85
CA SER A 102 9.67 22.83 12.28
C SER A 102 9.39 21.51 11.57
N VAL A 103 9.57 21.45 10.24
CA VAL A 103 9.42 20.20 9.47
C VAL A 103 10.50 19.20 9.87
N MET A 104 11.75 19.63 10.08
CA MET A 104 12.83 18.73 10.50
C MET A 104 12.54 18.11 11.87
N THR A 105 12.01 18.87 12.83
CA THR A 105 11.62 18.33 14.15
C THR A 105 10.50 17.30 14.09
N GLN A 106 9.70 17.28 13.01
CA GLN A 106 8.59 16.33 12.82
C GLN A 106 9.02 15.11 11.99
N ILE A 107 9.80 15.32 10.92
CA ILE A 107 10.20 14.25 10.00
C ILE A 107 11.33 13.38 10.55
N ILE A 108 12.25 13.94 11.36
CA ILE A 108 13.36 13.17 11.92
C ILE A 108 12.85 12.08 12.86
N PRO A 109 12.04 12.38 13.91
CA PRO A 109 11.49 11.33 14.77
C PRO A 109 10.67 10.32 13.97
N PHE A 110 9.80 10.79 13.08
CA PHE A 110 9.01 9.91 12.22
C PHE A 110 9.89 8.90 11.47
N LYS A 111 10.99 9.34 10.85
CA LYS A 111 11.91 8.46 10.13
C LYS A 111 12.68 7.51 11.06
N MET A 112 13.02 7.94 12.27
CA MET A 112 13.74 7.11 13.23
C MET A 112 12.87 5.97 13.76
N TYR A 113 11.60 6.25 14.08
CA TYR A 113 10.69 5.24 14.63
C TYR A 113 10.00 4.41 13.54
N ASN A 114 9.78 4.96 12.35
CA ASN A 114 9.04 4.32 11.26
C ASN A 114 9.94 4.03 10.04
N SER A 115 11.22 3.70 10.26
CA SER A 115 12.06 3.18 9.18
C SER A 115 11.49 1.83 8.71
N PHE A 116 11.74 1.47 7.45
CA PHE A 116 11.22 0.21 6.91
C PHE A 116 11.68 -0.99 7.73
N GLU A 117 12.93 -1.00 8.18
CA GLU A 117 13.51 -2.08 8.99
C GLU A 117 12.83 -2.21 10.36
N ALA A 118 12.42 -1.08 10.95
CA ALA A 118 11.73 -1.06 12.24
C ALA A 118 10.26 -1.47 12.10
N SER A 119 9.58 -1.01 11.05
CA SER A 119 8.14 -1.24 10.86
C SER A 119 7.81 -2.53 10.12
N TRP A 120 8.75 -3.08 9.33
CA TRP A 120 8.49 -4.27 8.53
C TRP A 120 8.02 -5.46 9.36
N PRO A 121 8.66 -5.85 10.48
CA PRO A 121 8.18 -6.96 11.31
C PRO A 121 6.76 -6.72 11.83
N ILE A 122 6.44 -5.50 12.27
CA ILE A 122 5.11 -5.15 12.79
C ILE A 122 4.05 -5.34 11.69
N VAL A 123 4.33 -4.84 10.48
CA VAL A 123 3.40 -4.97 9.35
C VAL A 123 3.29 -6.42 8.89
N SER A 124 4.42 -7.11 8.65
CA SER A 124 4.40 -8.51 8.17
C SER A 124 3.73 -9.44 9.17
N ASP A 125 4.01 -9.29 10.47
CA ASP A 125 3.44 -10.14 11.53
C ASP A 125 1.94 -9.91 11.67
N PHE A 126 1.46 -8.69 11.47
CA PHE A 126 0.03 -8.41 11.45
C PHE A 126 -0.66 -9.08 10.25
N PHE A 127 -0.12 -8.91 9.03
CA PHE A 127 -0.68 -9.58 7.84
C PHE A 127 -0.68 -11.11 8.00
N LYS A 128 0.39 -11.66 8.57
CA LYS A 128 0.49 -13.07 8.92
C LYS A 128 -0.58 -13.50 9.91
N SER A 129 -0.75 -12.75 11.00
CA SER A 129 -1.76 -13.04 12.02
C SER A 129 -3.17 -13.02 11.42
N VAL A 130 -3.48 -12.05 10.56
CA VAL A 130 -4.77 -12.02 9.84
C VAL A 130 -4.91 -13.24 8.91
N ARG A 131 -3.86 -13.62 8.17
CA ARG A 131 -3.87 -14.78 7.27
C ARG A 131 -4.06 -16.11 8.00
N GLU A 132 -3.51 -16.26 9.19
CA GLU A 132 -3.61 -17.48 10.00
C GLU A 132 -4.96 -17.58 10.75
N ASN A 133 -5.69 -16.47 10.90
CA ASN A 133 -6.96 -16.40 11.63
C ASN A 133 -8.15 -16.10 10.70
N GLU A 134 -8.70 -14.88 10.75
CA GLU A 134 -9.92 -14.48 10.04
C GLU A 134 -9.79 -14.51 8.50
N GLY A 135 -8.56 -14.46 7.99
CA GLY A 135 -8.23 -14.48 6.58
C GLY A 135 -7.83 -15.86 6.05
N SER A 136 -7.97 -16.93 6.84
CA SER A 136 -7.59 -18.29 6.43
C SER A 136 -8.28 -18.73 5.13
N GLU A 137 -9.59 -18.47 5.00
CA GLU A 137 -10.40 -18.82 3.83
C GLU A 137 -10.86 -17.63 2.97
N LEU A 138 -10.34 -16.44 3.25
CA LEU A 138 -10.71 -15.22 2.53
C LEU A 138 -9.52 -14.64 1.76
N PRO A 139 -9.76 -13.98 0.61
CA PRO A 139 -8.71 -13.18 0.00
C PRO A 139 -8.39 -11.98 0.90
N ILE A 140 -7.09 -11.69 1.04
CA ILE A 140 -6.57 -10.55 1.79
C ILE A 140 -5.93 -9.61 0.78
N TYR A 141 -6.25 -8.33 0.86
CA TYR A 141 -5.75 -7.30 -0.02
C TYR A 141 -4.99 -6.25 0.78
N GLY A 142 -3.86 -5.80 0.26
CA GLY A 142 -3.07 -4.72 0.85
C GLY A 142 -3.32 -3.38 0.16
N ALA A 143 -3.56 -2.31 0.91
CA ALA A 143 -3.67 -0.96 0.37
C ALA A 143 -2.70 -0.01 1.09
N GLY A 144 -1.65 0.42 0.40
CA GLY A 144 -0.56 1.22 0.96
C GLY A 144 -0.57 2.65 0.43
N PHE A 145 -0.42 3.64 1.31
CA PHE A 145 -0.38 5.05 0.91
C PHE A 145 0.91 5.71 1.39
N CYS A 146 1.61 6.46 0.52
CA CYS A 146 2.83 7.16 0.91
C CYS A 146 3.86 6.18 1.54
N TRP A 147 4.12 6.34 2.84
CA TRP A 147 4.95 5.47 3.66
C TRP A 147 4.55 3.98 3.57
N GLY A 148 3.25 3.68 3.59
CA GLY A 148 2.75 2.30 3.54
C GLY A 148 2.96 1.59 2.20
N GLY A 149 3.26 2.35 1.14
CA GLY A 149 3.44 1.80 -0.20
C GLY A 149 4.58 0.79 -0.32
N LYS A 150 5.73 1.07 0.31
CA LYS A 150 6.89 0.16 0.31
C LYS A 150 6.57 -1.20 0.94
N HIS A 151 5.77 -1.19 2.00
CA HIS A 151 5.35 -2.41 2.69
C HIS A 151 4.48 -3.29 1.80
N ILE A 152 3.52 -2.70 1.07
CA ILE A 152 2.70 -3.46 0.12
C ILE A 152 3.53 -4.03 -1.02
N VAL A 153 4.51 -3.28 -1.53
CA VAL A 153 5.45 -3.79 -2.56
C VAL A 153 6.22 -5.00 -2.03
N ASN A 154 6.76 -4.93 -0.82
CA ASN A 154 7.51 -6.04 -0.22
C ASN A 154 6.61 -7.26 0.08
N LEU A 155 5.37 -7.05 0.55
CA LEU A 155 4.38 -8.14 0.65
C LEU A 155 4.07 -8.76 -0.73
N GLY A 156 4.21 -7.97 -1.79
CA GLY A 156 4.07 -8.38 -3.18
C GLY A 156 5.14 -9.36 -3.66
N PHE A 157 6.24 -9.57 -2.93
CA PHE A 157 7.28 -10.54 -3.30
C PHE A 157 6.82 -11.99 -3.18
N GLY A 158 5.65 -12.20 -2.55
CA GLY A 158 4.94 -13.47 -2.56
C GLY A 158 5.43 -14.48 -1.54
N ASP A 159 5.85 -14.02 -0.36
CA ASP A 159 6.12 -14.92 0.77
C ASP A 159 4.86 -15.73 1.11
N ILE A 160 5.03 -17.04 1.25
CA ILE A 160 3.96 -18.03 1.47
C ILE A 160 3.97 -18.45 2.94
N GLU A 161 2.80 -18.44 3.57
CA GLU A 161 2.64 -18.87 4.97
C GLU A 161 2.39 -20.38 5.11
N SER A 162 2.31 -20.84 6.36
CA SER A 162 2.10 -22.25 6.75
C SER A 162 0.86 -22.91 6.11
N ASN A 163 -0.15 -22.13 5.74
CA ASN A 163 -1.36 -22.59 5.06
C ASN A 163 -1.25 -22.64 3.53
N GLY A 164 -0.07 -22.39 2.98
CA GLY A 164 0.21 -22.45 1.53
C GLY A 164 -0.34 -21.27 0.72
N LYS A 165 -0.84 -20.21 1.38
CA LYS A 165 -1.38 -19.01 0.71
C LYS A 165 -0.42 -17.81 0.93
N PRO A 166 -0.29 -16.90 -0.06
CA PRO A 166 0.46 -15.67 0.13
C PRO A 166 -0.21 -14.74 1.15
N LEU A 167 0.57 -13.88 1.79
CA LEU A 167 0.05 -12.89 2.75
C LEU A 167 -1.00 -11.95 2.15
N ILE A 168 -0.84 -11.59 0.88
CA ILE A 168 -1.81 -10.83 0.11
C ILE A 168 -2.14 -11.53 -1.21
N SER A 169 -3.39 -11.41 -1.65
CA SER A 169 -3.88 -11.88 -2.94
C SER A 169 -3.71 -10.83 -4.03
N ALA A 170 -3.75 -9.54 -3.66
CA ALA A 170 -3.36 -8.41 -4.51
C ALA A 170 -3.04 -7.18 -3.65
N GLY A 171 -2.29 -6.24 -4.21
CA GLY A 171 -1.94 -4.99 -3.57
C GLY A 171 -2.35 -3.75 -4.37
N PHE A 172 -2.47 -2.63 -3.67
CA PHE A 172 -2.59 -1.31 -4.24
C PHE A 172 -1.61 -0.37 -3.53
N THR A 173 -0.95 0.51 -4.28
CA THR A 173 -0.14 1.59 -3.72
C THR A 173 -0.51 2.94 -4.32
N GLY A 174 -0.71 3.94 -3.46
CA GLY A 174 -0.91 5.33 -3.87
C GLY A 174 0.28 6.19 -3.47
N HIS A 175 0.98 6.77 -4.45
CA HIS A 175 2.16 7.61 -4.21
C HIS A 175 3.20 6.96 -3.26
N PRO A 176 3.69 5.74 -3.53
CA PRO A 176 4.58 5.05 -2.59
C PRO A 176 5.90 5.81 -2.38
N SER A 177 6.43 5.74 -1.16
CA SER A 177 7.70 6.38 -0.77
C SER A 177 8.79 5.35 -0.46
N PHE A 178 10.06 5.76 -0.58
CA PHE A 178 11.24 4.97 -0.19
C PHE A 178 11.49 3.67 -0.98
N LEU A 179 10.88 3.54 -2.15
CA LEU A 179 11.12 2.42 -3.05
C LEU A 179 12.49 2.52 -3.75
N GLU A 180 13.16 1.39 -3.86
CA GLU A 180 14.33 1.18 -4.71
C GLU A 180 13.85 0.71 -6.09
N ILE A 181 13.86 1.64 -7.06
CA ILE A 181 13.35 1.40 -8.41
C ILE A 181 14.56 1.27 -9.37
N PRO A 182 14.65 0.20 -10.18
CA PRO A 182 13.61 -0.82 -10.44
C PRO A 182 13.71 -2.09 -9.56
N SER A 183 14.76 -2.24 -8.75
CA SER A 183 15.12 -3.51 -8.10
C SER A 183 14.06 -4.12 -7.18
N GLU A 184 13.23 -3.32 -6.50
CA GLU A 184 12.10 -3.84 -5.73
C GLU A 184 10.89 -4.18 -6.61
N ILE A 185 10.70 -3.47 -7.72
CA ILE A 185 9.56 -3.69 -8.62
C ILE A 185 9.70 -5.02 -9.34
N GLU A 186 10.92 -5.35 -9.79
CA GLU A 186 11.27 -6.62 -10.46
C GLU A 186 11.11 -7.86 -9.58
N LYS A 187 10.90 -7.70 -8.26
CA LYS A 187 10.69 -8.81 -7.32
C LYS A 187 9.21 -9.13 -7.08
N ILE A 188 8.30 -8.31 -7.59
CA ILE A 188 6.85 -8.48 -7.37
C ILE A 188 6.38 -9.76 -8.07
N LYS A 189 5.66 -10.59 -7.35
CA LYS A 189 5.02 -11.83 -7.85
C LYS A 189 3.52 -11.84 -7.66
N ILE A 190 3.02 -11.00 -6.75
CA ILE A 190 1.59 -10.81 -6.50
C ILE A 190 1.11 -9.56 -7.25
N PRO A 191 -0.07 -9.56 -7.88
CA PRO A 191 -0.56 -8.39 -8.62
C PRO A 191 -0.62 -7.13 -7.74
N ILE A 192 0.05 -6.06 -8.17
CA ILE A 192 0.02 -4.75 -7.50
C ILE A 192 -0.36 -3.64 -8.48
N SER A 193 -1.34 -2.82 -8.12
CA SER A 193 -1.69 -1.60 -8.84
C SER A 193 -0.99 -0.38 -8.23
N PHE A 194 -0.42 0.49 -9.07
CA PHE A 194 0.24 1.73 -8.67
C PHE A 194 -0.56 2.96 -9.14
N ALA A 195 -0.93 3.83 -8.21
CA ALA A 195 -1.49 5.15 -8.50
C ALA A 195 -0.40 6.23 -8.29
N LEU A 196 0.19 6.67 -9.40
CA LEU A 196 1.31 7.62 -9.45
C LEU A 196 0.85 8.94 -10.08
N GLY A 197 1.18 10.07 -9.46
CA GLY A 197 0.81 11.39 -9.99
C GLY A 197 1.87 11.97 -10.93
N ASP A 198 1.45 12.66 -11.99
CA ASP A 198 2.41 13.29 -12.93
C ASP A 198 3.27 14.40 -12.30
N LYS A 199 2.81 14.97 -11.19
CA LYS A 199 3.47 16.05 -10.42
C LYS A 199 3.93 15.59 -9.05
N ASP A 200 4.25 14.32 -8.93
CA ASP A 200 4.69 13.68 -7.71
C ASP A 200 6.11 14.14 -7.31
N MET A 201 6.25 14.54 -6.04
CA MET A 201 7.53 15.02 -5.50
C MET A 201 8.44 13.90 -4.98
N VAL A 202 7.89 12.70 -4.78
CA VAL A 202 8.57 11.53 -4.24
C VAL A 202 9.02 10.62 -5.38
N ILE A 203 8.08 10.20 -6.25
CA ILE A 203 8.38 9.39 -7.44
C ILE A 203 8.42 10.31 -8.65
N LYS A 204 9.62 10.49 -9.20
CA LYS A 204 9.82 11.39 -10.35
C LYS A 204 9.45 10.69 -11.67
N PRO A 205 9.13 11.45 -12.74
CA PRO A 205 8.74 10.87 -14.03
C PRO A 205 9.67 9.78 -14.60
N PRO A 206 11.01 9.84 -14.46
CA PRO A 206 11.88 8.74 -14.89
C PRO A 206 11.60 7.42 -14.14
N GLN A 207 11.33 7.48 -12.84
CA GLN A 207 11.01 6.30 -12.03
C GLN A 207 9.63 5.74 -12.38
N ILE A 208 8.65 6.61 -12.67
CA ILE A 208 7.33 6.18 -13.19
C ILE A 208 7.51 5.37 -14.48
N LYS A 209 8.35 5.85 -15.40
CA LYS A 209 8.65 5.13 -16.64
C LYS A 209 9.34 3.79 -16.39
N GLN A 210 10.26 3.71 -15.43
CA GLN A 210 10.91 2.44 -15.07
C GLN A 210 9.89 1.43 -14.53
N ILE A 211 8.97 1.86 -13.65
CA ILE A 211 7.87 1.00 -13.17
C ILE A 211 7.04 0.51 -14.38
N GLN A 212 6.60 1.42 -15.25
CA GLN A 212 5.83 1.04 -16.45
C GLN A 212 6.57 0.03 -17.32
N GLN A 213 7.88 0.22 -17.52
CA GLN A 213 8.71 -0.69 -18.33
C GLN A 213 8.78 -2.09 -17.74
N VAL A 214 8.96 -2.24 -16.42
CA VAL A 214 8.99 -3.56 -15.77
C VAL A 214 7.66 -4.29 -15.99
N PHE A 215 6.53 -3.62 -15.71
CA PHE A 215 5.20 -4.19 -15.91
C PHE A 215 4.91 -4.52 -17.39
N GLU A 216 5.33 -3.69 -18.34
CA GLU A 216 5.17 -3.97 -19.78
C GLU A 216 6.02 -5.16 -20.24
N MET A 217 7.22 -5.34 -19.68
CA MET A 217 8.09 -6.48 -19.99
C MET A 217 7.50 -7.78 -19.45
N GLU A 218 7.03 -7.79 -18.21
CA GLU A 218 6.36 -8.97 -17.61
C GLU A 218 5.13 -9.39 -18.40
N ASN A 219 4.23 -8.45 -18.72
CA ASN A 219 3.03 -8.75 -19.53
C ASN A 219 3.36 -9.33 -20.91
N LYS A 220 4.47 -8.87 -21.54
CA LYS A 220 4.93 -9.43 -22.82
C LYS A 220 5.52 -10.83 -22.65
N SER A 221 6.25 -11.07 -21.55
CA SER A 221 6.81 -12.39 -21.22
C SER A 221 5.70 -13.42 -21.01
N GLU A 222 4.72 -13.09 -20.16
CA GLU A 222 3.58 -13.97 -19.86
C GLU A 222 2.78 -14.32 -21.12
N LYS A 223 2.55 -13.33 -21.99
CA LYS A 223 1.87 -13.56 -23.26
C LYS A 223 2.68 -14.47 -24.19
N GLY A 224 3.99 -14.27 -24.27
CA GLY A 224 4.87 -15.11 -25.09
C GLY A 224 4.88 -16.57 -24.61
N GLU A 225 4.96 -16.79 -23.30
CA GLU A 225 4.90 -18.14 -22.69
C GLU A 225 3.55 -18.82 -22.94
N ALA A 226 2.44 -18.08 -22.83
CA ALA A 226 1.10 -18.61 -23.12
C ALA A 226 0.94 -19.00 -24.60
N ASP A 227 1.39 -18.13 -25.52
CA ASP A 227 1.36 -18.40 -26.95
C ASP A 227 2.24 -19.62 -27.30
N GLU A 228 3.41 -19.78 -26.66
CA GLU A 228 4.28 -20.94 -26.86
C GLU A 228 3.65 -22.25 -26.34
N ALA A 229 3.04 -22.23 -25.16
CA ALA A 229 2.35 -23.38 -24.60
C ALA A 229 1.15 -23.83 -25.46
N GLU A 230 0.38 -22.88 -26.00
CA GLU A 230 -0.72 -23.17 -26.92
C GLU A 230 -0.21 -23.85 -28.21
N ASN A 231 0.87 -23.32 -28.80
CA ASN A 231 1.48 -23.91 -30.00
C ASN A 231 2.01 -25.33 -29.75
N GLN A 232 2.64 -25.58 -28.59
CA GLN A 232 3.09 -26.92 -28.21
C GLN A 232 1.92 -27.90 -28.02
N ALA A 233 0.80 -27.44 -27.45
CA ALA A 233 -0.40 -28.25 -27.30
C ALA A 233 -1.02 -28.60 -28.66
N LEU A 234 -1.11 -27.64 -29.58
CA LEU A 234 -1.62 -27.87 -30.95
C LEU A 234 -0.75 -28.88 -31.72
N ASP A 235 0.57 -28.72 -31.70
CA ASP A 235 1.50 -29.67 -32.33
C ASP A 235 1.38 -31.08 -31.71
N TRP A 236 1.14 -31.18 -30.40
CA TRP A 236 0.89 -32.47 -29.76
C TRP A 236 -0.40 -33.14 -30.28
N PHE A 237 -1.49 -32.39 -30.45
CA PHE A 237 -2.75 -32.91 -31.00
C PHE A 237 -2.60 -33.33 -32.46
N GLU A 238 -1.87 -32.58 -33.28
CA GLU A 238 -1.57 -32.95 -34.66
C GLU A 238 -0.76 -34.24 -34.76
N ARG A 239 0.15 -34.48 -33.81
CA ARG A 239 0.96 -35.71 -33.74
C ARG A 239 0.20 -36.93 -33.18
N HIS A 240 -0.93 -36.73 -32.51
CA HIS A 240 -1.74 -37.81 -31.89
C HIS A 240 -3.23 -37.76 -32.28
N PRO A 241 -3.59 -37.82 -33.58
CA PRO A 241 -4.96 -37.58 -34.05
C PRO A 241 -5.98 -38.72 -33.79
N SER A 242 -5.60 -39.76 -33.03
CA SER A 242 -6.39 -41.00 -32.87
C SER A 242 -6.66 -41.43 -31.42
N LEU A 243 -6.50 -40.50 -30.48
CA LEU A 243 -7.08 -40.58 -29.13
C LEU A 243 -8.39 -39.78 -29.10
#